data_AF-A0A851H4S7-F1
#
_entry.id   AF-A0A851H4S7-F1
#
_cell.length_a   1.000
_cell.length_b   1.000
_cell.length_c   1.000
_cell.angle_alpha   90.00
_cell.angle_beta   90.00
_cell.angle_gamma   90.00
#
_symmetry.space_group_name_H-M   'P 1'
#
loop_
_entity.id
_entity.type
_entity.pdbx_description
1 polymer ?
#
loop_
_entity_poly.entity_id
_entity_poly.type
_entity_poly.pdbx_seq_one_letter_code
_entity_poly.pdbx_strand_id
1 'polypeptide(L)'
;GGKQLAREHAQSQLDAALSLSQSLGDTAAAQLADSMETGPDAINPDNGKDGNKDSGHLQHHAAALKAWEAGSNTDKEGKTASSGNSPQAGQQPLLILSAPAGIASLTEQSQTLSAGSNLNLVAQRDANHSTGRRWLHNVGQHISLFVAGVKDKVALKLIAAKGKVQVQAQSDALELTADKDVTITSCKERIVVNAKQEILLTSGGAYIRLKGGNIEVHCPGTVSVKGASHNLSGPASMDWALPEYKKITCTEQIDAQLLTESHPELCGNKYVYYCADTGNKLKSGTLDANGLTDRIHLQGINNIKALIGSGKWEIL
;
A
#
# COMPACT_ATOMS: atom_id res chain seq x y z
N GLY A 1 -30.20 -27.94 29.21
CA GLY A 1 -30.78 -26.80 28.47
C GLY A 1 -29.63 -25.99 27.91
N GLY A 2 -29.63 -25.72 26.61
CA GLY A 2 -28.63 -24.85 26.00
C GLY A 2 -28.90 -23.38 26.33
N LYS A 3 -27.85 -22.55 26.34
CA LYS A 3 -28.02 -21.09 26.37
C LYS A 3 -28.80 -20.66 25.12
N GLN A 4 -29.75 -19.74 25.28
CA GLN A 4 -30.63 -19.27 24.20
C GLN A 4 -29.90 -18.60 23.03
N LEU A 5 -28.63 -18.23 23.23
CA LEU A 5 -27.72 -17.63 22.24
C LEU A 5 -26.32 -18.22 22.42
N ALA A 6 -26.17 -19.53 22.20
CA ALA A 6 -24.86 -20.18 22.26
C ALA A 6 -24.00 -19.70 21.06
N ARG A 7 -22.83 -19.09 21.33
CA ARG A 7 -21.97 -18.44 20.32
C ARG A 7 -20.60 -19.13 20.15
N GLU A 8 -20.42 -20.33 20.68
CA GLU A 8 -19.11 -20.99 20.76
C GLU A 8 -18.51 -21.22 19.36
N HIS A 9 -19.35 -21.49 18.36
CA HIS A 9 -18.91 -21.64 16.97
C HIS A 9 -18.37 -20.33 16.38
N ALA A 10 -19.09 -19.22 16.58
CA ALA A 10 -18.67 -17.90 16.10
C ALA A 10 -17.36 -17.47 16.76
N GLN A 11 -17.24 -17.71 18.08
CA GLN A 11 -16.00 -17.46 18.83
C GLN A 11 -14.84 -18.29 18.25
N SER A 12 -15.05 -19.60 18.06
CA SER A 12 -14.01 -20.50 17.53
C SER A 12 -13.53 -20.08 16.14
N GLN A 13 -14.44 -19.62 15.27
CA GLN A 13 -14.09 -19.12 13.93
C GLN A 13 -13.27 -17.83 14.00
N LEU A 14 -13.62 -16.90 14.89
CA LEU A 14 -12.91 -15.63 15.06
C LEU A 14 -11.54 -15.83 15.71
N ASP A 15 -11.43 -16.72 16.71
CA ASP A 15 -10.15 -17.09 17.33
C ASP A 15 -9.20 -17.73 16.32
N ALA A 16 -9.70 -18.59 15.43
CA ALA A 16 -8.90 -19.20 14.39
C ALA A 16 -8.42 -18.18 13.33
N ALA A 17 -9.26 -17.20 12.97
CA ALA A 17 -8.86 -16.10 12.10
C ALA A 17 -7.79 -15.21 12.74
N LEU A 18 -7.92 -14.89 14.03
CA LEU A 18 -6.93 -14.15 14.79
C LEU A 18 -5.59 -14.90 14.86
N SER A 19 -5.61 -16.17 15.22
CA SER A 19 -4.40 -16.99 15.34
C SER A 19 -3.66 -17.13 14.01
N LEU A 20 -4.39 -17.31 12.91
CA LEU A 20 -3.79 -17.35 11.57
C LEU A 20 -3.14 -16.01 11.21
N SER A 21 -3.82 -14.90 11.49
CA SER A 21 -3.31 -13.55 11.20
C SER A 21 -2.06 -13.23 12.01
N GLN A 22 -2.03 -13.61 13.30
CA GLN A 22 -0.87 -13.45 14.17
C GLN A 22 0.31 -14.30 13.69
N SER A 23 0.08 -15.61 13.47
CA SER A 23 1.14 -16.53 13.04
C SER A 23 1.76 -16.14 11.70
N LEU A 24 0.94 -15.79 10.71
CA LEU A 24 1.43 -15.31 9.42
C LEU A 24 2.08 -13.94 9.53
N GLY A 25 1.52 -13.02 10.32
CA GLY A 25 2.07 -11.69 10.56
C GLY A 25 3.46 -11.75 11.20
N ASP A 26 3.62 -12.57 12.24
CA ASP A 26 4.90 -12.78 12.93
C ASP A 26 5.94 -13.39 11.98
N THR A 27 5.53 -14.37 11.17
CA THR A 27 6.39 -14.99 10.16
C THR A 27 6.82 -13.98 9.09
N ALA A 28 5.91 -13.12 8.65
CA ALA A 28 6.16 -12.06 7.67
C ALA A 28 7.16 -11.03 8.23
N ALA A 29 6.91 -10.52 9.44
CA ALA A 29 7.77 -9.56 10.12
C ALA A 29 9.18 -10.10 10.33
N ALA A 30 9.30 -11.39 10.70
CA ALA A 30 10.60 -12.06 10.81
C ALA A 30 11.36 -12.19 9.48
N GLN A 31 10.68 -12.00 8.34
CA GLN A 31 11.24 -12.03 6.98
C GLN A 31 11.20 -10.64 6.30
N LEU A 32 11.31 -9.57 7.09
CA LEU A 32 11.43 -8.17 6.63
C LEU A 32 10.18 -7.60 5.95
N ALA A 33 9.03 -8.29 6.00
CA ALA A 33 7.75 -7.72 5.59
C ALA A 33 7.13 -6.86 6.72
N ASP A 34 6.18 -6.00 6.38
CA ASP A 34 5.53 -5.13 7.37
C ASP A 34 4.70 -5.91 8.40
N SER A 35 4.72 -5.43 9.65
CA SER A 35 3.99 -5.97 10.79
C SER A 35 2.50 -5.65 10.67
N MET A 36 1.66 -6.64 11.02
CA MET A 36 0.21 -6.50 10.94
C MET A 36 -0.40 -6.13 12.31
N GLU A 37 -1.23 -5.10 12.37
CA GLU A 37 -1.99 -4.67 13.58
C GLU A 37 -3.15 -5.65 13.93
N THR A 38 -2.80 -6.86 14.38
CA THR A 38 -3.79 -7.85 14.85
C THR A 38 -4.17 -7.67 16.32
N GLY A 39 -3.25 -7.11 17.11
CA GLY A 39 -3.35 -6.94 18.56
C GLY A 39 -3.38 -5.47 19.01
N PRO A 40 -3.18 -5.20 20.31
CA PRO A 40 -3.18 -3.84 20.84
C PRO A 40 -2.01 -3.01 20.30
N ASP A 41 -0.91 -3.64 19.91
CA ASP A 41 0.27 -2.93 19.43
C ASP A 41 -0.04 -2.12 18.18
N ALA A 42 0.10 -0.79 18.27
CA ALA A 42 0.01 0.08 17.12
C ALA A 42 1.32 0.07 16.35
N ILE A 43 1.25 0.13 15.02
CA ILE A 43 2.41 0.13 14.13
C ILE A 43 2.50 1.50 13.44
N ASN A 44 3.64 2.16 13.57
CA ASN A 44 3.92 3.44 12.90
C ASN A 44 4.33 3.23 11.42
N PRO A 45 4.41 4.30 10.62
CA PRO A 45 4.79 4.20 9.21
C PRO A 45 6.18 3.58 8.95
N ASP A 46 7.08 3.60 9.93
CA ASP A 46 8.41 2.98 9.87
C ASP A 46 8.40 1.52 10.37
N ASN A 47 7.22 0.90 10.46
CA ASN A 47 7.00 -0.49 10.88
C ASN A 47 7.42 -0.79 12.35
N GLY A 48 7.58 0.26 13.17
CA GLY A 48 7.89 0.17 14.59
C GLY A 48 6.64 0.20 15.46
N LYS A 49 6.74 -0.35 16.68
CA LYS A 49 5.66 -0.26 17.68
C LYS A 49 5.50 1.18 18.18
N ASP A 50 4.27 1.67 18.20
CA ASP A 50 3.89 3.02 18.63
C ASP A 50 2.80 3.00 19.71
N GLY A 51 3.13 2.37 20.83
CA GLY A 51 2.20 2.20 21.94
C GLY A 51 1.11 1.16 21.66
N ASN A 52 -0.02 1.33 22.35
CA ASN A 52 -1.13 0.39 22.30
C ASN A 52 -2.45 1.11 21.96
N LYS A 53 -3.33 0.43 21.22
CA LYS A 53 -4.72 0.78 20.93
C LYS A 53 -5.65 -0.17 21.70
N ASP A 54 -6.72 0.38 22.25
CA ASP A 54 -7.72 -0.42 22.99
C ASP A 54 -8.75 -1.10 22.09
N SER A 55 -8.88 -0.65 20.83
CA SER A 55 -9.89 -1.12 19.89
C SER A 55 -9.49 -0.95 18.42
N GLY A 56 -10.27 -1.52 17.51
CA GLY A 56 -10.08 -1.37 16.06
C GLY A 56 -9.10 -2.38 15.44
N HIS A 57 -8.59 -3.31 16.23
CA HIS A 57 -7.75 -4.44 15.83
C HIS A 57 -8.52 -5.77 15.95
N LEU A 58 -8.04 -6.85 15.32
CA LEU A 58 -8.77 -8.12 15.25
C LEU A 58 -8.96 -8.79 16.62
N GLN A 59 -7.96 -8.73 17.49
CA GLN A 59 -8.04 -9.26 18.86
C GLN A 59 -9.12 -8.57 19.71
N HIS A 60 -9.42 -7.29 19.46
CA HIS A 60 -10.50 -6.57 20.13
C HIS A 60 -11.86 -7.21 19.82
N HIS A 61 -12.13 -7.56 18.56
CA HIS A 61 -13.36 -8.28 18.19
C HIS A 61 -13.47 -9.64 18.88
N ALA A 62 -12.39 -10.42 18.91
CA ALA A 62 -12.36 -11.75 19.53
C ALA A 62 -12.64 -11.67 21.04
N ALA A 63 -12.01 -10.72 21.72
CA ALA A 63 -12.15 -10.55 23.15
C ALA A 63 -13.51 -9.92 23.55
N ALA A 64 -14.06 -9.03 22.72
CA ALA A 64 -15.39 -8.47 22.95
C ALA A 64 -16.51 -9.50 22.78
N LEU A 65 -16.40 -10.42 21.80
CA LEU A 65 -17.34 -11.55 21.67
C LEU A 65 -17.25 -12.50 22.87
N LYS A 66 -16.02 -12.76 23.36
CA LYS A 66 -15.79 -13.58 24.57
C LYS A 66 -16.38 -12.94 25.82
N ALA A 67 -16.21 -11.62 25.98
CA ALA A 67 -16.81 -10.86 27.07
C ALA A 67 -18.35 -10.93 26.99
N TRP A 68 -18.93 -10.84 25.80
CA TRP A 68 -20.38 -11.01 25.62
C TRP A 68 -20.85 -12.40 26.04
N GLU A 69 -20.14 -13.46 25.66
CA GLU A 69 -20.50 -14.84 26.06
C GLU A 69 -20.39 -15.08 27.58
N ALA A 70 -19.53 -14.32 28.27
CA ALA A 70 -19.40 -14.33 29.73
C ALA A 70 -20.55 -13.59 30.47
N GLY A 71 -21.50 -12.99 29.76
CA GLY A 71 -22.68 -12.33 30.34
C GLY A 71 -22.47 -10.86 30.73
N SER A 72 -21.31 -10.28 30.40
CA SER A 72 -20.97 -8.88 30.69
C SER A 72 -21.95 -7.87 30.07
N ASN A 73 -22.68 -8.24 29.02
CA ASN A 73 -23.71 -7.41 28.43
C ASN A 73 -24.96 -7.22 29.32
N THR A 74 -25.13 -8.06 30.34
CA THR A 74 -26.25 -8.03 31.30
C THR A 74 -25.81 -7.76 32.73
N ASP A 75 -24.50 -7.70 32.97
CA ASP A 75 -23.92 -7.50 34.29
C ASP A 75 -23.82 -6.00 34.63
N LYS A 76 -24.74 -5.56 35.49
CA LYS A 76 -24.79 -4.17 35.99
C LYS A 76 -23.69 -3.87 37.02
N GLU A 77 -23.08 -4.90 37.61
CA GLU A 77 -22.08 -4.77 38.67
C GLU A 77 -20.64 -4.88 38.13
N GLY A 78 -20.47 -5.22 36.85
CA GLY A 78 -19.17 -5.29 36.17
C GLY A 78 -18.26 -6.45 36.63
N LYS A 79 -18.80 -7.41 37.39
CA LYS A 79 -18.06 -8.57 37.95
C LYS A 79 -17.66 -9.63 36.93
N THR A 80 -18.28 -9.61 35.74
CA THR A 80 -18.08 -10.54 34.62
C THR A 80 -17.28 -9.93 33.46
N ALA A 81 -16.82 -8.68 33.59
CA ALA A 81 -15.84 -8.11 32.68
C ALA A 81 -14.54 -8.94 32.74
N SER A 82 -13.94 -9.24 31.58
CA SER A 82 -12.75 -10.10 31.54
C SER A 82 -11.61 -9.53 32.40
N SER A 83 -11.10 -10.33 33.33
CA SER A 83 -9.82 -10.11 33.99
C SER A 83 -8.70 -10.77 33.18
N GLY A 84 -7.77 -9.98 32.62
CA GLY A 84 -6.63 -10.48 31.82
C GLY A 84 -6.02 -9.40 30.90
N ASN A 85 -5.01 -9.77 30.09
CA ASN A 85 -4.18 -8.85 29.26
C ASN A 85 -4.91 -8.05 28.15
N SER A 86 -6.23 -8.08 28.10
CA SER A 86 -7.06 -7.08 27.43
C SER A 86 -8.44 -7.09 28.11
N PRO A 87 -8.74 -6.16 29.02
CA PRO A 87 -10.05 -6.08 29.65
C PRO A 87 -11.02 -5.36 28.70
N GLN A 88 -11.61 -6.05 27.74
CA GLN A 88 -12.72 -5.48 26.98
C GLN A 88 -13.96 -5.42 27.89
N ALA A 89 -14.48 -4.20 28.07
CA ALA A 89 -15.78 -4.00 28.71
C ALA A 89 -16.87 -4.74 27.91
N GLY A 90 -17.84 -5.32 28.62
CA GLY A 90 -19.07 -5.82 28.01
C GLY A 90 -19.87 -4.71 27.33
N GLN A 91 -21.02 -5.07 26.75
CA GLN A 91 -22.00 -4.13 26.17
C GLN A 91 -21.52 -3.35 24.94
N GLN A 92 -20.46 -3.80 24.26
CA GLN A 92 -20.05 -3.16 23.02
C GLN A 92 -21.08 -3.41 21.89
N PRO A 93 -21.42 -2.38 21.10
CA PRO A 93 -22.37 -2.48 20.00
C PRO A 93 -21.74 -3.16 18.79
N LEU A 94 -21.63 -4.49 18.82
CA LEU A 94 -20.97 -5.29 17.79
C LEU A 94 -21.97 -6.13 16.99
N LEU A 95 -21.70 -6.28 15.69
CA LEU A 95 -22.37 -7.24 14.83
C LEU A 95 -21.39 -8.38 14.48
N ILE A 96 -21.75 -9.61 14.83
CA ILE A 96 -21.04 -10.82 14.41
C ILE A 96 -21.95 -11.63 13.49
N LEU A 97 -21.52 -11.82 12.25
CA LEU A 97 -22.19 -12.69 11.28
C LEU A 97 -21.46 -14.03 11.24
N SER A 98 -22.12 -15.10 11.72
CA SER A 98 -21.57 -16.45 11.73
C SER A 98 -22.60 -17.44 11.19
N ALA A 99 -22.19 -18.21 10.19
CA ALA A 99 -22.98 -19.29 9.62
C ALA A 99 -22.04 -20.46 9.28
N PRO A 100 -22.05 -21.56 10.07
CA PRO A 100 -21.13 -22.69 9.85
C PRO A 100 -21.19 -23.32 8.46
N ALA A 101 -22.32 -23.19 7.76
CA ALA A 101 -22.50 -23.64 6.38
C ALA A 101 -22.14 -22.59 5.31
N GLY A 102 -21.77 -21.36 5.71
CA GLY A 102 -21.32 -20.29 4.83
C GLY A 102 -22.21 -19.04 4.79
N ILE A 103 -21.66 -17.96 4.24
CA ILE A 103 -22.34 -16.67 4.00
C ILE A 103 -22.12 -16.28 2.53
N ALA A 104 -23.20 -15.91 1.84
CA ALA A 104 -23.13 -15.26 0.53
C ALA A 104 -23.71 -13.84 0.65
N SER A 105 -22.93 -12.83 0.27
CA SER A 105 -23.36 -11.42 0.25
C SER A 105 -23.33 -10.93 -1.19
N LEU A 106 -24.51 -10.74 -1.79
CA LEU A 106 -24.69 -10.53 -3.22
C LEU A 106 -25.60 -9.32 -3.47
N THR A 107 -25.38 -8.61 -4.58
CA THR A 107 -26.21 -7.51 -5.07
C THR A 107 -26.02 -7.36 -6.58
N GLU A 108 -27.05 -6.91 -7.30
CA GLU A 108 -26.95 -6.62 -8.74
C GLU A 108 -26.26 -5.27 -9.03
N GLN A 109 -26.21 -4.40 -8.02
CA GLN A 109 -25.60 -3.07 -8.12
C GLN A 109 -24.21 -3.10 -7.46
N SER A 110 -23.94 -2.20 -6.52
CA SER A 110 -22.64 -2.06 -5.84
C SER A 110 -22.66 -2.63 -4.42
N GLN A 111 -21.56 -3.27 -4.04
CA GLN A 111 -21.25 -3.62 -2.65
C GLN A 111 -20.07 -2.78 -2.16
N THR A 112 -20.23 -2.10 -1.02
CA THR A 112 -19.17 -1.28 -0.40
C THR A 112 -18.86 -1.81 0.99
N LEU A 113 -17.58 -2.05 1.28
CA LEU A 113 -17.07 -2.40 2.60
C LEU A 113 -16.14 -1.28 3.05
N SER A 114 -16.41 -0.69 4.22
CA SER A 114 -15.64 0.43 4.77
C SER A 114 -15.40 0.21 6.24
N ALA A 115 -14.17 0.48 6.70
CA ALA A 115 -13.78 0.48 8.10
C ALA A 115 -13.01 1.77 8.39
N GLY A 116 -13.27 2.40 9.54
CA GLY A 116 -12.51 3.59 9.97
C GLY A 116 -11.10 3.28 10.48
N SER A 117 -10.83 2.01 10.79
CA SER A 117 -9.50 1.50 11.16
C SER A 117 -9.04 0.42 10.18
N ASN A 118 -9.28 -0.85 10.49
CA ASN A 118 -8.73 -2.00 9.79
C ASN A 118 -9.82 -2.82 9.08
N LEU A 119 -9.59 -3.15 7.81
CA LEU A 119 -10.38 -4.14 7.08
C LEU A 119 -9.59 -5.46 7.01
N ASN A 120 -9.99 -6.45 7.81
CA ASN A 120 -9.33 -7.75 7.87
C ASN A 120 -10.08 -8.78 7.01
N LEU A 121 -9.44 -9.30 5.95
CA LEU A 121 -9.96 -10.36 5.09
C LEU A 121 -9.14 -11.64 5.28
N VAL A 122 -9.61 -12.54 6.15
CA VAL A 122 -8.85 -13.72 6.57
C VAL A 122 -9.52 -14.98 6.02
N ALA A 123 -8.74 -15.82 5.33
CA ALA A 123 -9.17 -17.13 4.86
C ALA A 123 -8.15 -18.19 5.31
N GLN A 124 -8.62 -19.28 5.95
CA GLN A 124 -7.74 -20.38 6.39
C GLN A 124 -7.11 -21.18 5.25
N ARG A 125 -7.62 -21.01 4.03
CA ARG A 125 -7.14 -21.68 2.84
C ARG A 125 -6.82 -20.68 1.75
N ASP A 126 -7.83 -20.33 0.95
CA ASP A 126 -7.66 -19.58 -0.29
C ASP A 126 -8.50 -18.30 -0.21
N ALA A 127 -7.86 -17.15 -0.41
CA ALA A 127 -8.54 -15.88 -0.67
C ALA A 127 -8.54 -15.63 -2.19
N ASN A 128 -9.72 -15.58 -2.80
CA ASN A 128 -9.87 -15.42 -4.24
C ASN A 128 -10.52 -14.06 -4.55
N HIS A 129 -9.86 -13.26 -5.39
CA HIS A 129 -10.36 -11.98 -5.86
C HIS A 129 -10.46 -12.00 -7.38
N SER A 130 -11.69 -11.99 -7.90
CA SER A 130 -11.96 -12.03 -9.34
C SER A 130 -12.68 -10.76 -9.77
N THR A 131 -12.17 -10.09 -10.81
CA THR A 131 -12.82 -8.91 -11.41
C THR A 131 -12.97 -9.11 -12.91
N GLY A 132 -14.10 -8.69 -13.49
CA GLY A 132 -14.34 -8.84 -14.92
C GLY A 132 -13.66 -7.79 -15.81
N ARG A 133 -13.15 -6.70 -15.23
CA ARG A 133 -12.59 -5.57 -16.00
C ARG A 133 -11.29 -5.01 -15.42
N ARG A 134 -11.29 -4.59 -14.16
CA ARG A 134 -10.13 -3.98 -13.48
C ARG A 134 -10.10 -4.35 -12.02
N TRP A 135 -8.91 -4.61 -11.51
CA TRP A 135 -8.61 -4.63 -10.08
C TRP A 135 -7.71 -3.44 -9.77
N LEU A 136 -8.17 -2.55 -8.89
CA LEU A 136 -7.47 -1.34 -8.50
C LEU A 136 -7.18 -1.43 -7.00
N HIS A 137 -5.92 -1.24 -6.61
CA HIS A 137 -5.47 -1.27 -5.23
C HIS A 137 -4.62 -0.03 -4.97
N ASN A 138 -5.24 0.99 -4.39
CA ASN A 138 -4.60 2.26 -4.08
C ASN A 138 -4.31 2.30 -2.58
N VAL A 139 -3.04 2.50 -2.20
CA VAL A 139 -2.60 2.50 -0.80
C VAL A 139 -1.86 3.79 -0.50
N GLY A 140 -2.15 4.40 0.65
CA GLY A 140 -1.67 5.74 0.99
C GLY A 140 -0.22 5.80 1.49
N GLN A 141 0.32 4.70 2.01
CA GLN A 141 1.68 4.64 2.56
C GLN A 141 2.56 3.61 1.86
N HIS A 142 2.31 2.31 2.04
CA HIS A 142 3.12 1.25 1.44
C HIS A 142 2.32 -0.04 1.22
N ILE A 143 2.84 -0.94 0.40
CA ILE A 143 2.30 -2.28 0.16
C ILE A 143 3.36 -3.31 0.57
N SER A 144 3.02 -4.20 1.49
CA SER A 144 3.81 -5.38 1.84
C SER A 144 3.13 -6.66 1.34
N LEU A 145 3.83 -7.40 0.49
CA LEU A 145 3.36 -8.68 -0.07
C LEU A 145 4.31 -9.80 0.35
N PHE A 146 3.83 -10.63 1.28
CA PHE A 146 4.59 -11.74 1.83
C PHE A 146 4.01 -13.09 1.44
N VAL A 147 4.87 -14.07 1.16
CA VAL A 147 4.49 -15.46 0.94
C VAL A 147 5.48 -16.35 1.70
N ALA A 148 5.00 -17.04 2.75
CA ALA A 148 5.83 -18.01 3.51
C ALA A 148 6.35 -19.16 2.62
N GLY A 149 5.56 -19.53 1.60
CA GLY A 149 5.92 -20.50 0.58
C GLY A 149 5.89 -21.95 1.05
N VAL A 150 6.12 -22.85 0.10
CA VAL A 150 6.37 -24.28 0.35
C VAL A 150 7.67 -24.60 -0.35
N LYS A 151 8.56 -25.35 0.32
CA LYS A 151 9.86 -25.74 -0.23
C LYS A 151 9.69 -26.35 -1.63
N ASP A 152 10.54 -25.91 -2.57
CA ASP A 152 10.58 -26.38 -3.95
C ASP A 152 9.29 -26.12 -4.77
N LYS A 153 8.48 -25.12 -4.36
CA LYS A 153 7.30 -24.64 -5.10
C LYS A 153 7.45 -23.15 -5.44
N VAL A 154 6.79 -22.74 -6.51
CA VAL A 154 6.71 -21.31 -6.88
C VAL A 154 5.82 -20.60 -5.85
N ALA A 155 6.39 -19.64 -5.12
CA ALA A 155 5.69 -18.89 -4.08
C ALA A 155 4.91 -17.70 -4.65
N LEU A 156 5.48 -16.95 -5.61
CA LEU A 156 4.86 -15.74 -6.17
C LEU A 156 4.85 -15.79 -7.70
N LYS A 157 3.73 -15.39 -8.30
CA LYS A 157 3.56 -15.24 -9.76
C LYS A 157 2.88 -13.92 -10.08
N LEU A 158 3.55 -13.09 -10.87
CA LEU A 158 2.99 -11.86 -11.44
C LEU A 158 3.02 -11.98 -12.96
N ILE A 159 1.87 -12.32 -13.56
CA ILE A 159 1.79 -12.71 -14.97
C ILE A 159 0.74 -11.88 -15.68
N ALA A 160 1.14 -11.23 -16.78
CA ALA A 160 0.23 -10.63 -17.76
C ALA A 160 0.22 -11.49 -19.03
N ALA A 161 -0.94 -12.04 -19.39
CA ALA A 161 -1.05 -12.87 -20.61
C ALA A 161 -0.88 -12.05 -21.89
N LYS A 162 -1.28 -10.77 -21.87
CA LYS A 162 -1.13 -9.80 -22.95
C LYS A 162 -0.92 -8.40 -22.37
N GLY A 163 -0.31 -7.52 -23.15
CA GLY A 163 -0.05 -6.14 -22.75
C GLY A 163 1.30 -5.96 -22.04
N LYS A 164 1.64 -4.70 -21.79
CA LYS A 164 2.91 -4.28 -21.18
C LYS A 164 2.82 -4.38 -19.65
N VAL A 165 3.78 -5.06 -19.03
CA VAL A 165 4.01 -4.98 -17.59
C VAL A 165 4.93 -3.80 -17.31
N GLN A 166 4.59 -2.99 -16.31
CA GLN A 166 5.39 -1.84 -15.87
C GLN A 166 5.58 -1.91 -14.36
N VAL A 167 6.84 -1.81 -13.91
CA VAL A 167 7.22 -1.70 -12.49
C VAL A 167 8.13 -0.49 -12.39
N GLN A 168 7.80 0.46 -11.51
CA GLN A 168 8.50 1.74 -11.41
C GLN A 168 8.56 2.18 -9.93
N ALA A 169 9.73 2.62 -9.49
CA ALA A 169 9.90 3.48 -8.33
C ALA A 169 10.15 4.90 -8.86
N GLN A 170 9.16 5.80 -8.75
CA GLN A 170 9.19 7.09 -9.46
C GLN A 170 10.04 8.16 -8.77
N SER A 171 10.28 8.00 -7.47
CA SER A 171 11.04 8.95 -6.64
C SER A 171 12.13 8.29 -5.79
N ASP A 172 12.28 6.97 -5.87
CA ASP A 172 13.19 6.20 -5.01
C ASP A 172 13.77 4.98 -5.76
N ALA A 173 14.54 4.15 -5.06
CA ALA A 173 15.19 2.97 -5.59
C ALA A 173 14.22 1.83 -5.91
N LEU A 174 14.62 1.00 -6.87
CA LEU A 174 14.02 -0.31 -7.14
C LEU A 174 15.09 -1.37 -6.90
N GLU A 175 14.81 -2.34 -6.03
CA GLU A 175 15.70 -3.45 -5.70
C GLU A 175 15.10 -4.79 -6.15
N LEU A 176 15.94 -5.66 -6.71
CA LEU A 176 15.61 -7.04 -7.10
C LEU A 176 16.74 -7.96 -6.65
N THR A 177 16.50 -8.74 -5.60
CA THR A 177 17.50 -9.59 -4.96
C THR A 177 16.99 -11.04 -4.87
N ALA A 178 17.86 -12.01 -5.14
CA ALA A 178 17.57 -13.45 -4.99
C ALA A 178 18.78 -14.19 -4.41
N ASP A 179 18.53 -15.20 -3.58
CA ASP A 179 19.56 -16.10 -3.02
C ASP A 179 20.17 -17.03 -4.10
N LYS A 180 19.42 -17.27 -5.17
CA LYS A 180 19.85 -18.05 -6.34
C LYS A 180 19.86 -17.17 -7.59
N ASP A 181 19.63 -17.78 -8.75
CA ASP A 181 19.72 -17.08 -10.02
C ASP A 181 18.65 -16.00 -10.19
N VAL A 182 19.07 -14.85 -10.72
CA VAL A 182 18.19 -13.85 -11.32
C VAL A 182 18.30 -13.98 -12.84
N THR A 183 17.19 -14.28 -13.51
CA THR A 183 17.14 -14.42 -14.97
C THR A 183 16.31 -13.29 -15.59
N ILE A 184 16.90 -12.55 -16.54
CA ILE A 184 16.23 -11.51 -17.33
C ILE A 184 16.35 -11.89 -18.80
N THR A 185 15.21 -12.14 -19.46
CA THR A 185 15.18 -12.66 -20.83
C THR A 185 14.16 -11.92 -21.68
N SER A 186 14.58 -11.47 -22.88
CA SER A 186 13.69 -11.08 -23.96
C SER A 186 13.76 -12.12 -25.07
N CYS A 187 12.68 -12.88 -25.28
CA CYS A 187 12.70 -14.02 -26.21
C CYS A 187 12.68 -13.62 -27.70
N LYS A 188 12.32 -12.38 -28.02
CA LYS A 188 12.08 -11.94 -29.40
C LYS A 188 12.76 -10.63 -29.79
N GLU A 189 12.97 -9.74 -28.82
CA GLU A 189 13.47 -8.40 -29.09
C GLU A 189 14.75 -8.16 -28.30
N ARG A 190 14.80 -7.12 -27.48
CA ARG A 190 16.01 -6.68 -26.78
C ARG A 190 15.80 -6.53 -25.28
N ILE A 191 16.92 -6.48 -24.57
CA ILE A 191 17.03 -5.98 -23.20
C ILE A 191 17.71 -4.61 -23.29
N VAL A 192 17.17 -3.60 -22.62
CA VAL A 192 17.77 -2.27 -22.53
C VAL A 192 18.06 -1.99 -21.06
N VAL A 193 19.33 -1.74 -20.74
CA VAL A 193 19.78 -1.31 -19.42
C VAL A 193 20.45 0.04 -19.59
N ASN A 194 19.89 1.07 -18.99
CA ASN A 194 20.36 2.44 -19.08
C ASN A 194 20.37 3.08 -17.69
N ALA A 195 21.33 3.98 -17.47
CA ALA A 195 21.43 4.75 -16.24
C ALA A 195 21.97 6.14 -16.54
N LYS A 196 21.54 7.14 -15.76
CA LYS A 196 22.05 8.51 -15.90
C LYS A 196 23.50 8.65 -15.42
N GLN A 197 23.86 7.92 -14.36
CA GLN A 197 25.16 8.08 -13.71
C GLN A 197 26.11 6.91 -13.98
N GLU A 198 25.67 5.67 -13.75
CA GLU A 198 26.56 4.50 -13.75
C GLU A 198 25.79 3.20 -13.99
N ILE A 199 26.38 2.31 -14.79
CA ILE A 199 26.03 0.88 -14.84
C ILE A 199 27.27 0.11 -14.38
N LEU A 200 27.10 -0.76 -13.39
CA LEU A 200 28.16 -1.61 -12.84
C LEU A 200 27.70 -3.07 -12.84
N LEU A 201 28.46 -3.94 -13.51
CA LEU A 201 28.25 -5.38 -13.55
C LEU A 201 29.44 -6.07 -12.89
N THR A 202 29.22 -6.86 -11.84
CA THR A 202 30.30 -7.47 -11.03
C THR A 202 30.12 -8.97 -10.86
N SER A 203 31.21 -9.73 -10.88
CA SER A 203 31.21 -11.16 -10.53
C SER A 203 32.61 -11.63 -10.12
N GLY A 204 32.76 -12.26 -8.96
CA GLY A 204 34.03 -12.86 -8.52
C GLY A 204 35.24 -11.91 -8.51
N GLY A 205 35.01 -10.62 -8.28
CA GLY A 205 36.04 -9.57 -8.33
C GLY A 205 36.32 -8.98 -9.73
N ALA A 206 35.76 -9.55 -10.80
CA ALA A 206 35.74 -8.93 -12.13
C ALA A 206 34.57 -7.95 -12.27
N TYR A 207 34.72 -6.92 -13.10
CA TYR A 207 33.63 -6.00 -13.41
C TYR A 207 33.71 -5.37 -14.80
N ILE A 208 32.54 -4.94 -15.27
CA ILE A 208 32.36 -4.01 -16.39
C ILE A 208 31.62 -2.79 -15.86
N ARG A 209 32.16 -1.59 -16.12
CA ARG A 209 31.58 -0.33 -15.64
C ARG A 209 31.40 0.66 -16.79
N LEU A 210 30.22 1.26 -16.89
CA LEU A 210 29.92 2.36 -17.80
C LEU A 210 29.66 3.62 -16.96
N LYS A 211 30.55 4.61 -17.05
CA LYS A 211 30.46 5.85 -16.25
C LYS A 211 31.16 7.02 -16.93
N GLY A 212 30.50 8.19 -16.95
CA GLY A 212 31.10 9.42 -17.47
C GLY A 212 31.57 9.33 -18.93
N GLY A 213 30.89 8.53 -19.76
CA GLY A 213 31.28 8.25 -21.15
C GLY A 213 32.38 7.19 -21.32
N ASN A 214 32.93 6.64 -20.24
CA ASN A 214 33.98 5.62 -20.28
C ASN A 214 33.41 4.20 -20.11
N ILE A 215 34.15 3.23 -20.63
CA ILE A 215 33.94 1.79 -20.42
C ILE A 215 35.19 1.23 -19.74
N GLU A 216 35.04 0.67 -18.54
CA GLU A 216 36.11 0.02 -17.78
C GLU A 216 35.86 -1.49 -17.74
N VAL A 217 36.86 -2.30 -18.10
CA VAL A 217 36.81 -3.78 -18.07
C VAL A 217 37.99 -4.28 -17.25
N HIS A 218 37.75 -4.66 -16.00
CA HIS A 218 38.79 -5.06 -15.05
C HIS A 218 38.51 -6.46 -14.53
N CYS A 219 39.55 -7.30 -14.40
CA CYS A 219 39.45 -8.59 -13.74
C CYS A 219 40.78 -9.00 -13.09
N PRO A 220 40.75 -9.83 -12.04
CA PRO A 220 41.97 -10.35 -11.39
C PRO A 220 42.67 -11.44 -12.22
N GLY A 221 41.93 -12.09 -13.12
CA GLY A 221 42.45 -13.13 -14.01
C GLY A 221 42.70 -12.60 -15.42
N THR A 222 42.25 -13.36 -16.41
CA THR A 222 42.45 -13.03 -17.83
C THR A 222 41.19 -12.43 -18.44
N VAL A 223 41.33 -11.33 -19.20
CA VAL A 223 40.30 -10.88 -20.14
C VAL A 223 40.51 -11.63 -21.47
N SER A 224 39.60 -12.55 -21.82
CA SER A 224 39.65 -13.27 -23.10
C SER A 224 38.71 -12.63 -24.12
N VAL A 225 39.27 -12.04 -25.17
CA VAL A 225 38.51 -11.44 -26.28
C VAL A 225 38.73 -12.30 -27.53
N LYS A 226 37.65 -12.81 -28.12
CA LYS A 226 37.68 -13.67 -29.31
C LYS A 226 36.81 -13.05 -30.41
N GLY A 227 37.36 -12.92 -31.61
CA GLY A 227 36.66 -12.40 -32.79
C GLY A 227 37.52 -12.53 -34.05
N ALA A 228 36.89 -12.43 -35.23
CA ALA A 228 37.61 -12.46 -36.51
C ALA A 228 38.37 -11.16 -36.81
N SER A 229 37.97 -10.03 -36.20
CA SER A 229 38.59 -8.70 -36.37
C SER A 229 38.27 -7.80 -35.16
N HIS A 230 39.16 -6.85 -34.86
CA HIS A 230 39.01 -5.83 -33.82
C HIS A 230 39.38 -4.46 -34.40
N ASN A 231 38.38 -3.62 -34.66
CA ASN A 231 38.58 -2.26 -35.17
C ASN A 231 38.41 -1.24 -34.04
N LEU A 232 39.46 -0.46 -33.78
CA LEU A 232 39.51 0.58 -32.75
C LEU A 232 39.74 1.95 -33.43
N SER A 233 38.71 2.46 -34.12
CA SER A 233 38.80 3.65 -34.99
C SER A 233 38.58 5.00 -34.29
N GLY A 234 38.66 5.04 -32.96
CA GLY A 234 38.40 6.22 -32.14
C GLY A 234 37.03 6.23 -31.44
N PRO A 235 36.70 7.30 -30.69
CA PRO A 235 35.50 7.36 -29.86
C PRO A 235 34.21 7.55 -30.68
N ALA A 236 33.09 7.08 -30.13
CA ALA A 236 31.74 7.30 -30.64
C ALA A 236 30.77 7.50 -29.47
N SER A 237 29.58 8.06 -29.73
CA SER A 237 28.54 8.28 -28.72
C SER A 237 27.14 7.92 -29.23
N MET A 238 26.25 7.62 -28.29
CA MET A 238 24.82 7.45 -28.53
C MET A 238 24.06 7.94 -27.30
N ASP A 239 23.06 8.80 -27.52
CA ASP A 239 22.20 9.29 -26.43
C ASP A 239 20.92 8.46 -26.34
N TRP A 240 20.44 8.26 -25.10
CA TRP A 240 19.17 7.59 -24.83
C TRP A 240 18.31 8.45 -23.90
N ALA A 241 17.08 8.77 -24.34
CA ALA A 241 16.13 9.50 -23.51
C ALA A 241 15.64 8.62 -22.35
N LEU A 242 15.95 9.04 -21.12
CA LEU A 242 15.41 8.44 -19.90
C LEU A 242 13.96 8.91 -19.68
N PRO A 243 13.10 8.08 -19.06
CA PRO A 243 11.77 8.53 -18.66
C PRO A 243 11.87 9.73 -17.71
N GLU A 244 11.12 10.78 -18.01
CA GLU A 244 10.92 11.89 -17.09
C GLU A 244 9.70 11.60 -16.22
N TYR A 245 9.92 11.57 -14.91
CA TYR A 245 8.83 11.49 -13.94
C TYR A 245 8.47 12.91 -13.51
N LYS A 246 7.22 13.30 -13.74
CA LYS A 246 6.70 14.57 -13.20
C LYS A 246 6.83 14.52 -11.68
N LYS A 247 7.66 15.40 -11.11
CA LYS A 247 7.81 15.53 -9.67
C LYS A 247 6.58 16.27 -9.13
N ILE A 248 5.57 15.51 -8.72
CA ILE A 248 4.44 16.08 -7.98
C ILE A 248 4.97 16.43 -6.59
N THR A 249 5.21 17.72 -6.36
CA THR A 249 5.63 18.21 -5.04
C THR A 249 4.36 18.40 -4.20
N CYS A 250 3.98 17.39 -3.44
CA CYS A 250 2.96 17.53 -2.41
C CYS A 250 3.57 18.25 -1.21
N THR A 251 3.51 19.58 -1.19
CA THR A 251 3.59 20.35 0.06
C THR A 251 2.21 20.29 0.70
N GLU A 252 2.04 19.50 1.77
CA GLU A 252 0.84 19.41 2.63
C GLU A 252 -0.43 19.99 2.00
N GLN A 253 -1.02 19.23 1.06
CA GLN A 253 -2.19 19.67 0.31
C GLN A 253 -3.43 19.05 0.92
N ILE A 254 -4.30 19.89 1.50
CA ILE A 254 -5.66 19.50 1.85
C ILE A 254 -6.49 19.64 0.57
N ASP A 255 -7.00 18.52 0.04
CA ASP A 255 -7.97 18.51 -1.07
C ASP A 255 -9.30 19.03 -0.52
N ALA A 256 -9.51 20.34 -0.59
CA ALA A 256 -10.69 21.00 -0.06
C ALA A 256 -11.86 20.81 -1.04
N GLN A 257 -12.34 19.58 -1.18
CA GLN A 257 -13.47 19.28 -2.07
C GLN A 257 -14.78 19.90 -1.60
N LEU A 258 -14.94 20.28 -0.33
CA LEU A 258 -16.17 20.90 0.18
C LEU A 258 -15.89 21.80 1.40
N LEU A 259 -15.37 23.02 1.18
CA LEU A 259 -15.58 24.11 2.17
C LEU A 259 -16.99 24.70 1.93
N THR A 260 -18.03 23.88 2.12
CA THR A 260 -19.39 24.39 2.34
C THR A 260 -19.60 24.81 3.79
N GLU A 261 -18.66 24.46 4.66
CA GLU A 261 -18.64 24.78 6.08
C GLU A 261 -17.53 25.81 6.37
N SER A 262 -17.74 26.62 7.40
CA SER A 262 -16.80 27.67 7.81
C SER A 262 -15.61 27.04 8.53
N HIS A 263 -14.40 27.40 8.11
CA HIS A 263 -13.13 26.97 8.71
C HIS A 263 -12.23 28.17 9.05
N PRO A 264 -12.59 28.97 10.09
CA PRO A 264 -11.85 30.18 10.43
C PRO A 264 -10.36 29.95 10.73
N GLU A 265 -9.98 28.73 11.15
CA GLU A 265 -8.59 28.31 11.38
C GLU A 265 -7.71 28.35 10.12
N LEU A 266 -8.33 28.35 8.93
CA LEU A 266 -7.64 28.44 7.64
C LEU A 266 -7.59 29.87 7.07
N CYS A 267 -8.15 30.86 7.78
CA CYS A 267 -8.17 32.26 7.36
C CYS A 267 -6.78 32.76 6.94
N GLY A 268 -6.70 33.44 5.80
CA GLY A 268 -5.44 34.02 5.31
C GLY A 268 -4.56 33.08 4.50
N ASN A 269 -4.86 31.78 4.46
CA ASN A 269 -4.17 30.84 3.56
C ASN A 269 -4.50 31.14 2.09
N LYS A 270 -3.54 30.90 1.19
CA LYS A 270 -3.77 31.06 -0.25
C LYS A 270 -4.45 29.81 -0.80
N TYR A 271 -5.27 30.00 -1.82
CA TYR A 271 -5.90 28.91 -2.54
C TYR A 271 -5.81 29.08 -4.06
N VAL A 272 -5.93 27.96 -4.78
CA VAL A 272 -6.03 27.92 -6.24
C VAL A 272 -7.09 26.92 -6.70
N TYR A 273 -7.95 27.35 -7.61
CA TYR A 273 -8.83 26.48 -8.39
C TYR A 273 -8.15 26.07 -9.68
N TYR A 274 -8.31 24.80 -10.04
CA TYR A 274 -7.86 24.26 -11.33
C TYR A 274 -8.87 23.26 -11.88
N CYS A 275 -8.87 23.10 -13.21
CA CYS A 275 -9.66 22.07 -13.87
C CYS A 275 -8.93 20.73 -13.72
N ALA A 276 -9.53 19.77 -13.03
CA ALA A 276 -8.88 18.49 -12.77
C ALA A 276 -8.63 17.68 -14.06
N ASP A 277 -9.42 17.91 -15.11
CA ASP A 277 -9.30 17.21 -16.39
C ASP A 277 -8.14 17.75 -17.25
N THR A 278 -7.83 19.04 -17.15
CA THR A 278 -6.82 19.71 -18.00
C THR A 278 -5.59 20.19 -17.24
N GLY A 279 -5.65 20.22 -15.91
CA GLY A 279 -4.66 20.86 -15.05
C GLY A 279 -4.79 22.39 -15.01
N ASN A 280 -5.47 23.03 -15.95
CA ASN A 280 -5.44 24.48 -16.12
C ASN A 280 -5.87 25.26 -14.86
N LYS A 281 -5.09 26.28 -14.51
CA LYS A 281 -5.42 27.23 -13.44
C LYS A 281 -6.67 28.01 -13.83
N LEU A 282 -7.67 28.00 -12.96
CA LEU A 282 -8.94 28.70 -13.18
C LEU A 282 -8.94 30.05 -12.44
N LYS A 283 -8.58 30.04 -11.15
CA LYS A 283 -8.50 31.25 -10.30
C LYS A 283 -7.62 30.98 -9.08
N SER A 284 -7.07 32.01 -8.45
CA SER A 284 -6.44 31.92 -7.13
C SER A 284 -6.84 33.08 -6.25
N GLY A 285 -6.77 32.90 -4.93
CA GLY A 285 -7.11 33.93 -3.96
C GLY A 285 -6.55 33.62 -2.58
N THR A 286 -7.09 34.31 -1.58
CA THR A 286 -6.83 34.10 -0.16
C THR A 286 -8.14 33.81 0.53
N LEU A 287 -8.15 32.86 1.47
CA LEU A 287 -9.35 32.51 2.23
C LEU A 287 -9.80 33.68 3.09
N ASP A 288 -11.12 33.91 3.14
CA ASP A 288 -11.71 34.97 3.93
C ASP A 288 -11.63 34.69 5.45
N ALA A 289 -12.22 35.57 6.26
CA ALA A 289 -12.23 35.45 7.73
C ALA A 289 -12.89 34.16 8.24
N ASN A 290 -13.71 33.51 7.42
CA ASN A 290 -14.41 32.27 7.72
C ASN A 290 -13.74 31.05 7.05
N GLY A 291 -12.56 31.23 6.45
CA GLY A 291 -11.86 30.17 5.73
C GLY A 291 -12.49 29.81 4.39
N LEU A 292 -13.35 30.66 3.82
CA LEU A 292 -14.05 30.38 2.57
C LEU A 292 -13.30 30.94 1.36
N THR A 293 -13.54 30.29 0.22
CA THR A 293 -13.02 30.68 -1.09
C THR A 293 -14.02 31.58 -1.83
N ASP A 294 -13.55 32.41 -2.75
CA ASP A 294 -14.45 33.13 -3.66
C ASP A 294 -15.25 32.15 -4.53
N ARG A 295 -16.56 32.36 -4.62
CA ARG A 295 -17.40 31.62 -5.58
C ARG A 295 -16.96 31.92 -7.02
N ILE A 296 -16.86 30.87 -7.82
CA ILE A 296 -16.63 30.96 -9.26
C ILE A 296 -17.78 30.32 -10.01
N HIS A 297 -18.16 30.92 -11.15
CA HIS A 297 -19.14 30.35 -12.07
C HIS A 297 -18.46 30.18 -13.43
N LEU A 298 -18.33 28.93 -13.88
CA LEU A 298 -17.63 28.58 -15.11
C LEU A 298 -18.55 27.72 -15.97
N GLN A 299 -18.74 28.09 -17.23
CA GLN A 299 -19.54 27.31 -18.17
C GLN A 299 -18.69 26.19 -18.78
N GLY A 300 -19.21 24.96 -18.77
CA GLY A 300 -18.61 23.82 -19.47
C GLY A 300 -17.47 23.10 -18.73
N ILE A 301 -17.20 23.43 -17.46
CA ILE A 301 -16.19 22.74 -16.63
C ILE A 301 -16.90 22.02 -15.49
N ASN A 302 -16.86 20.69 -15.49
CA ASN A 302 -17.59 19.85 -14.53
C ASN A 302 -16.70 19.29 -13.40
N ASN A 303 -15.38 19.41 -13.52
CA ASN A 303 -14.42 18.83 -12.58
C ASN A 303 -13.42 19.89 -12.11
N ILE A 304 -13.74 20.54 -11.00
CA ILE A 304 -12.94 21.62 -10.40
C ILE A 304 -12.39 21.11 -9.07
N LYS A 305 -11.10 21.32 -8.85
CA LYS A 305 -10.44 21.09 -7.56
C LYS A 305 -9.90 22.40 -7.00
N ALA A 306 -9.88 22.49 -5.66
CA ALA A 306 -9.32 23.60 -4.92
C ALA A 306 -8.16 23.10 -4.06
N LEU A 307 -7.01 23.76 -4.15
CA LEU A 307 -5.87 23.53 -3.27
C LEU A 307 -5.70 24.72 -2.35
N ILE A 308 -5.39 24.47 -1.09
CA ILE A 308 -5.10 25.48 -0.06
C ILE A 308 -3.67 25.24 0.45
N GLY A 309 -2.90 26.30 0.62
CA GLY A 309 -1.53 26.19 1.12
C GLY A 309 -0.77 27.52 1.11
N SER A 310 0.50 27.46 1.53
CA SER A 310 1.42 28.59 1.50
C SER A 310 2.58 28.31 0.54
N GLY A 311 2.77 29.15 -0.48
CA GLY A 311 3.83 28.95 -1.49
C GLY A 311 3.61 29.67 -2.82
N LYS A 312 4.58 29.57 -3.73
CA LYS A 312 4.41 29.90 -5.16
C LYS A 312 3.76 28.71 -5.86
N TRP A 313 2.67 28.98 -6.57
CA TRP A 313 1.86 27.97 -7.24
C TRP A 313 2.23 27.92 -8.72
N GLU A 314 2.84 26.83 -9.16
CA GLU A 314 3.03 26.52 -10.58
C GLU A 314 2.24 25.27 -10.91
N ILE A 315 1.38 25.38 -11.91
CA ILE A 315 0.67 24.24 -12.48
C ILE A 315 1.50 23.78 -13.68
N LEU A 316 1.98 22.53 -13.64
CA LEU A 316 2.85 21.93 -14.65
C LEU A 316 2.15 20.83 -15.48
#